data_AF-A0A7C1ET92-F1
#
_entry.id   AF-A0A7C1ET92-F1
#
_cell.length_a   1.000
_cell.length_b   1.000
_cell.length_c   1.000
_cell.angle_alpha   90.00
_cell.angle_beta   90.00
_cell.angle_gamma   90.00
#
_symmetry.space_group_name_H-M   'P 1'
#
loop_
_entity.id
_entity.type
_entity.pdbx_description
1 polymer ?
#
loop_
_entity_poly.entity_id
_entity_poly.type
_entity_poly.pdbx_seq_one_letter_code
_entity_poly.pdbx_strand_id
1 'polypeptide(L)'
;MQLAKIISILGALAMAAAIVYGLVFGNFGAEGAQLLQMPWGIVTLVDVYVGFALFAMWIAYRESSLAVKVVWIVLLMLLGNLLAAVYVLLALNASGGDWRKFFLGRRAEM
;
A
#
# COMPACT_ATOMS: atom_id res chain seq x y z
N MET A 1 5.15 -19.16 -0.24
CA MET A 1 4.97 -17.74 -0.65
C MET A 1 4.05 -17.53 -1.85
N GLN A 2 3.77 -18.53 -2.69
CA GLN A 2 2.92 -18.35 -3.88
C GLN A 2 1.52 -17.79 -3.55
N LEU A 3 0.89 -18.29 -2.48
CA LEU A 3 -0.39 -17.76 -2.01
C LEU A 3 -0.33 -16.24 -1.72
N ALA A 4 0.71 -15.78 -1.03
CA ALA A 4 0.88 -14.35 -0.73
C ALA A 4 1.07 -13.50 -1.99
N LYS A 5 1.75 -14.03 -3.02
CA LYS A 5 1.87 -13.37 -4.32
C LYS A 5 0.52 -13.26 -5.01
N ILE A 6 -0.25 -14.35 -5.02
CA ILE A 6 -1.62 -14.36 -5.59
C ILE A 6 -2.50 -13.34 -4.88
N ILE A 7 -2.50 -13.33 -3.54
CA ILE A 7 -3.26 -12.35 -2.74
C ILE A 7 -2.84 -10.92 -3.09
N SER A 8 -1.54 -10.65 -3.22
CA SER A 8 -1.03 -9.32 -3.57
C SER A 8 -1.46 -8.90 -4.98
N ILE A 9 -1.43 -9.82 -5.94
CA ILE A 9 -1.90 -9.56 -7.32
C ILE A 9 -3.40 -9.27 -7.33
N LEU A 10 -4.20 -10.11 -6.66
CA LEU A 10 -5.65 -9.91 -6.57
C LEU A 10 -5.99 -8.58 -5.88
N GLY A 11 -5.28 -8.24 -4.80
CA GLY A 11 -5.43 -6.96 -4.12
C GLY A 11 -5.10 -5.77 -5.03
N ALA A 12 -4.01 -5.83 -5.79
CA ALA A 12 -3.64 -4.79 -6.74
C ALA A 12 -4.69 -4.64 -7.86
N LEU A 13 -5.16 -5.76 -8.42
CA LEU A 13 -6.20 -5.74 -9.46
C LEU A 13 -7.53 -5.19 -8.93
N ALA A 14 -7.95 -5.60 -7.73
CA ALA A 14 -9.16 -5.09 -7.11
C ALA A 14 -9.08 -3.58 -6.84
N MET A 15 -7.94 -3.10 -6.32
CA MET A 15 -7.73 -1.67 -6.09
C MET A 15 -7.69 -0.88 -7.40
N ALA A 16 -7.03 -1.39 -8.44
CA ALA A 16 -7.01 -0.75 -9.74
C ALA A 16 -8.43 -0.64 -10.34
N ALA A 17 -9.22 -1.72 -10.26
CA ALA A 17 -10.61 -1.71 -10.71
C ALA A 17 -11.47 -0.71 -9.92
N ALA A 18 -11.31 -0.65 -8.59
CA ALA A 18 -12.03 0.31 -7.74
C ALA A 18 -11.65 1.77 -8.04
N ILE A 19 -10.37 2.05 -8.28
CA ILE A 19 -9.90 3.38 -8.68
C ILE A 19 -10.49 3.77 -10.03
N VAL A 20 -10.43 2.88 -11.03
CA VAL A 20 -11.04 3.13 -12.35
C VAL A 20 -12.54 3.38 -12.21
N TYR A 21 -13.24 2.58 -11.42
CA TYR A 21 -14.66 2.78 -11.14
C TYR A 21 -14.93 4.17 -10.54
N GLY A 22 -14.18 4.58 -9.51
CA GLY A 22 -14.33 5.89 -8.89
C GLY A 22 -13.98 7.05 -9.82
N LEU A 23 -12.98 6.89 -10.70
CA LEU A 23 -12.61 7.90 -11.70
C LEU A 23 -13.64 8.05 -12.83
N VAL A 24 -14.32 6.96 -13.21
CA VAL A 24 -15.30 6.96 -14.31
C VAL A 24 -16.70 7.37 -13.83
N PHE A 25 -17.11 6.92 -12.66
CA PHE A 25 -18.50 7.07 -12.18
C PHE A 25 -18.64 7.98 -10.96
N GLY A 26 -17.55 8.29 -10.26
CA GLY A 26 -17.55 9.09 -9.04
C GLY A 26 -17.19 10.55 -9.24
N ASN A 27 -17.34 11.32 -8.17
CA ASN A 27 -16.83 12.68 -8.07
C ASN A 27 -16.00 12.80 -6.80
N PHE A 28 -14.69 12.62 -6.95
CA PHE A 28 -13.74 12.55 -5.84
C PHE A 28 -13.88 13.73 -4.85
N GLY A 29 -14.09 14.95 -5.35
CA GLY A 29 -14.19 16.14 -4.50
C GLY A 29 -15.51 16.19 -3.73
N ALA A 30 -16.64 15.97 -4.40
CA ALA A 30 -17.96 16.04 -3.78
C ALA A 30 -18.19 14.89 -2.79
N GLU A 31 -17.84 13.67 -3.18
CA GLU A 31 -17.99 12.47 -2.34
C GLU A 31 -16.99 12.49 -1.18
N GLY A 32 -15.77 12.98 -1.41
CA GLY A 32 -14.79 13.20 -0.35
C GLY A 32 -15.26 14.21 0.70
N ALA A 33 -15.88 15.32 0.26
CA ALA A 33 -16.46 16.29 1.18
C ALA A 33 -17.62 15.69 2.00
N GLN A 34 -18.44 14.83 1.39
CA GLN A 34 -19.51 14.13 2.09
C GLN A 34 -18.96 13.14 3.14
N LEU A 35 -17.89 12.39 2.83
CA LEU A 35 -17.24 11.50 3.79
C LEU A 35 -16.73 12.25 5.02
N LEU A 36 -16.19 13.47 4.83
CA LEU A 36 -15.70 14.30 5.93
C LEU A 36 -16.82 14.87 6.82
N GLN A 37 -18.08 14.88 6.35
CA GLN A 37 -19.23 15.30 7.16
C GLN A 37 -19.85 14.14 7.95
N MET A 38 -19.51 12.89 7.61
CA MET A 38 -20.03 11.70 8.26
C MET A 38 -19.04 11.19 9.33
N PRO A 39 -19.47 10.97 10.59
CA PRO A 39 -18.57 10.46 11.63
C PRO A 39 -17.84 9.18 11.23
N TRP A 40 -18.54 8.22 10.63
CA TRP A 40 -17.93 6.97 10.12
C TRP A 40 -17.05 7.17 8.88
N GLY A 41 -17.30 8.21 8.09
CA GLY A 41 -16.43 8.58 6.98
C GLY A 41 -15.08 9.09 7.47
N ILE A 42 -15.08 9.93 8.51
CA ILE A 42 -13.86 10.37 9.20
C ILE A 42 -13.13 9.16 9.80
N VAL A 43 -13.83 8.25 10.50
CA VAL A 43 -13.21 7.05 11.08
C VAL A 43 -12.53 6.20 10.00
N THR A 44 -13.19 5.98 8.85
CA THR A 44 -12.61 5.22 7.73
C THR A 44 -11.36 5.90 7.17
N LEU A 45 -11.37 7.22 7.02
CA LEU A 45 -10.19 7.96 6.56
C LEU A 45 -9.03 7.82 7.56
N VAL A 46 -9.29 8.03 8.85
CA VAL A 46 -8.28 7.86 9.90
C VAL A 46 -7.73 6.44 9.90
N ASP A 47 -8.58 5.42 9.84
CA ASP A 47 -8.18 4.00 9.80
C ASP A 47 -7.22 3.71 8.64
N VAL A 48 -7.60 4.13 7.42
CA VAL A 48 -6.77 3.93 6.22
C VAL A 48 -5.42 4.65 6.32
N TYR A 49 -5.40 5.92 6.75
CA TYR A 49 -4.15 6.69 6.82
C TYR A 49 -3.23 6.24 7.97
N VAL A 50 -3.79 5.80 9.11
CA VAL A 50 -3.00 5.15 10.17
C VAL A 50 -2.39 3.87 9.62
N GLY A 51 -3.15 3.06 8.87
CA GLY A 51 -2.63 1.90 8.15
C GLY A 51 -1.47 2.25 7.22
N PHE A 52 -1.60 3.32 6.43
CA PHE A 52 -0.51 3.78 5.55
C PHE A 52 0.73 4.22 6.33
N ALA A 53 0.57 4.91 7.46
CA ALA A 53 1.69 5.31 8.31
C ALA A 53 2.43 4.09 8.88
N LEU A 54 1.70 3.09 9.40
CA LEU A 54 2.27 1.84 9.89
C LEU A 54 3.02 1.09 8.78
N PHE A 55 2.43 1.00 7.59
CA PHE A 55 3.06 0.35 6.44
C PHE A 55 4.27 1.13 5.93
N ALA A 56 4.22 2.46 5.91
CA ALA A 56 5.34 3.33 5.59
C ALA A 56 6.52 3.12 6.54
N MET A 57 6.27 2.92 7.85
CA MET A 57 7.33 2.55 8.80
C MET A 57 7.97 1.22 8.45
N TRP A 58 7.19 0.23 8.04
CA TRP A 58 7.73 -1.04 7.57
C TRP A 58 8.59 -0.87 6.31
N ILE A 59 8.16 -0.09 5.32
CA ILE A 59 8.96 0.25 4.13
C ILE A 59 10.26 0.95 4.54
N ALA A 60 10.17 1.95 5.41
CA ALA A 60 11.31 2.73 5.89
C ALA A 60 12.34 1.86 6.62
N TYR A 61 11.89 0.85 7.35
CA TYR A 61 12.75 -0.12 8.00
C TYR A 61 13.38 -1.09 7.00
N ARG A 62 12.57 -1.68 6.12
CA ARG A 62 12.97 -2.73 5.16
C ARG A 62 13.96 -2.26 4.10
N GLU A 63 13.76 -1.05 3.57
CA GLU A 63 14.63 -0.49 2.54
C GLU A 63 15.90 0.09 3.15
N SER A 64 17.03 -0.01 2.44
CA SER A 64 18.30 0.61 2.87
C SER A 64 18.51 2.00 2.27
N SER A 65 18.10 2.19 1.01
CA SER A 65 18.27 3.45 0.27
C SER A 65 17.22 4.48 0.69
N LEU A 66 17.66 5.66 1.13
CA LEU A 66 16.76 6.77 1.49
C LEU A 66 15.88 7.19 0.32
N ALA A 67 16.43 7.26 -0.90
CA ALA A 67 15.67 7.63 -2.09
C ALA A 67 14.52 6.64 -2.35
N VAL A 68 14.80 5.33 -2.24
CA VAL A 68 13.80 4.28 -2.44
C VAL A 68 12.71 4.35 -1.38
N LYS A 69 13.05 4.62 -0.11
CA LYS A 69 12.07 4.83 0.96
C LYS A 69 11.12 5.97 0.63
N VAL A 70 11.67 7.13 0.29
CA VAL A 70 10.89 8.34 0.03
C VAL A 70 9.96 8.11 -1.15
N VAL A 71 10.45 7.53 -2.25
CA VAL A 71 9.63 7.23 -3.42
C VAL A 71 8.46 6.31 -3.05
N TRP A 72 8.71 5.21 -2.33
CA TRP A 72 7.64 4.29 -1.95
C TRP A 72 6.62 4.90 -1.00
N ILE A 73 7.07 5.68 -0.01
CA ILE A 73 6.17 6.33 0.95
C ILE A 73 5.31 7.38 0.25
N VAL A 74 5.89 8.20 -0.64
CA VAL A 74 5.13 9.18 -1.42
C VAL A 74 4.11 8.46 -2.32
N LEU A 75 4.51 7.42 -3.03
CA LEU A 75 3.60 6.63 -3.88
C LEU A 75 2.47 5.98 -3.06
N LEU A 76 2.77 5.49 -1.86
CA LEU A 76 1.78 4.95 -0.94
C LEU A 76 0.75 6.01 -0.51
N MET A 77 1.20 7.23 -0.21
CA MET A 77 0.28 8.31 0.20
C MET A 77 -0.59 8.81 -0.96
N LEU A 78 -0.11 8.73 -2.20
CA LEU A 78 -0.84 9.18 -3.38
C LEU A 78 -1.80 8.11 -3.94
N LEU A 79 -1.38 6.85 -3.98
CA LEU A 79 -2.10 5.76 -4.65
C LEU A 79 -2.63 4.69 -3.68
N GLY A 80 -2.34 4.84 -2.38
CA GLY A 80 -2.89 4.01 -1.32
C GLY A 80 -2.58 2.53 -1.46
N ASN A 81 -3.59 1.70 -1.18
CA ASN A 81 -3.45 0.24 -1.11
C ASN A 81 -3.09 -0.42 -2.45
N LEU A 82 -3.26 0.26 -3.59
CA LEU A 82 -2.75 -0.24 -4.86
C LEU A 82 -1.21 -0.40 -4.79
N LEU A 83 -0.53 0.63 -4.30
CA LEU A 83 0.93 0.64 -4.21
C LEU A 83 1.44 -0.19 -3.04
N ALA A 84 0.66 -0.31 -1.96
CA ALA A 84 0.95 -1.29 -0.92
C ALA A 84 0.98 -2.72 -1.49
N ALA A 85 -0.04 -3.11 -2.27
CA ALA A 85 -0.13 -4.44 -2.87
C ALA A 85 1.01 -4.70 -3.89
N VAL A 86 1.31 -3.72 -4.74
CA VAL A 86 2.44 -3.80 -5.68
C VAL A 86 3.77 -3.94 -4.92
N TYR A 87 3.98 -3.15 -3.87
CA TYR A 87 5.20 -3.22 -3.07
C TYR A 87 5.37 -4.60 -2.41
N VAL A 88 4.30 -5.16 -1.81
CA VAL A 88 4.34 -6.53 -1.25
C VAL A 88 4.69 -7.54 -2.32
N LEU A 89 4.10 -7.45 -3.52
CA LEU A 89 4.40 -8.37 -4.61
C LEU A 89 5.88 -8.30 -5.03
N LEU A 90 6.42 -7.09 -5.19
CA LEU A 90 7.84 -6.90 -5.51
C LEU A 90 8.75 -7.42 -4.40
N ALA A 91 8.40 -7.18 -3.14
CA ALA A 91 9.13 -7.69 -1.99
C ALA A 91 9.11 -9.23 -1.92
N LEU A 92 7.98 -9.87 -2.23
CA LEU A 92 7.84 -11.33 -2.30
C LEU A 92 8.59 -11.96 -3.49
N ASN A 93 8.78 -11.21 -4.58
CA ASN A 93 9.57 -11.66 -5.71
C ASN A 93 11.07 -11.55 -5.41
N ALA A 94 11.49 -10.43 -4.80
CA ALA A 94 12.88 -10.22 -4.39
C ALA A 94 13.33 -11.17 -3.27
N SER A 95 12.41 -11.70 -2.46
CA SER A 95 12.75 -12.55 -1.32
C SER A 95 13.18 -13.98 -1.69
N GLY A 96 12.99 -14.41 -2.94
CA GLY A 96 13.40 -15.74 -3.40
C GLY A 96 12.75 -16.92 -2.65
N GLY A 97 11.63 -16.69 -1.95
CA GLY A 97 10.96 -17.71 -1.13
C GLY A 97 11.27 -17.62 0.37
N ASP A 98 12.18 -16.74 0.80
CA ASP A 98 12.59 -16.60 2.20
C ASP A 98 11.81 -15.48 2.93
N TRP A 99 11.05 -15.85 3.96
CA TRP A 99 10.25 -14.90 4.75
C TRP A 99 11.11 -13.87 5.48
N ARG A 100 12.34 -14.21 5.86
CA ARG A 100 13.27 -13.26 6.49
C ARG A 100 13.64 -12.15 5.51
N LYS A 101 14.01 -12.51 4.28
CA LYS A 101 14.29 -11.53 3.21
C LYS A 101 13.06 -10.70 2.84
N PHE A 102 11.87 -11.29 2.90
CA PHE A 102 10.62 -10.54 2.68
C PHE A 102 10.43 -9.43 3.73
N PHE A 103 10.47 -9.75 5.02
CA PHE A 103 10.19 -8.78 6.09
C PHE A 103 11.35 -7.80 6.34
N LEU A 104 12.59 -8.29 6.28
CA LEU A 104 13.78 -7.51 6.65
C LEU A 104 14.48 -6.86 5.43
N GLY A 105 14.13 -7.26 4.21
CA GLY A 105 14.79 -6.76 2.99
C GLY A 105 16.28 -7.06 3.02
N ARG A 106 17.11 -6.05 2.72
CA ARG A 106 18.58 -6.18 2.77
C ARG A 106 19.14 -6.39 4.17
N ARG A 107 18.33 -6.18 5.21
CA ARG A 107 18.73 -6.43 6.60
C ARG A 107 18.66 -7.90 7.01
N ALA A 108 18.16 -8.79 6.14
CA ALA A 108 18.14 -10.22 6.41
C ALA A 108 19.53 -10.88 6.36
N GLU A 109 20.51 -10.21 5.74
CA GLU A 109 21.87 -10.70 5.50
C GLU A 109 22.91 -10.01 6.40
N MET A 110 22.48 -9.09 7.28
CA MET A 110 23.29 -8.46 8.33
C MET A 110 23.20 -9.26 9.63
#